data_AF-A0A9P4HIL4-F1
#
_entry.id   AF-A0A9P4HIL4-F1
#
_cell.length_a   1.000
_cell.length_b   1.000
_cell.length_c   1.000
_cell.angle_alpha   90.00
_cell.angle_beta   90.00
_cell.angle_gamma   90.00
#
_symmetry.space_group_name_H-M   'P 1'
#
loop_
_entity.id
_entity.type
_entity.pdbx_description
1 polymer ?
#
loop_
_entity_poly.entity_id
_entity_poly.type
_entity_poly.pdbx_seq_one_letter_code
_entity_poly.pdbx_strand_id
1 'polypeptide(L)'
;MSTLNGAPADTVAPGHADTSVTKGNFKIITRKLPILKAGPIEEMTIKLGITPPEMIFGDNLTRIEHAPSGWYIEFNAFDALDRVDKTGDKMFKVSYSKEWQQNRQKQFEDIKEVVKPFDWSYSTDYTGSTPPTLAFQPSESPIPLELLKRPDPIHFFDEVMLYEDELADNGIAMLSCKIRVMPARLLLLVRFFMRLDDVVFRIRDTRVYVEFGTEEVIREYTAREAPYEEVRKKLAGRKEDVLAIMRDPNRLAEHIPIVEKSLANLKLR
;
A
#
# COMPACT_ATOMS: atom_id res chain seq x y z
N MET A 1 36.31 14.59 -28.26
CA MET A 1 36.34 13.28 -27.59
C MET A 1 34.91 12.90 -27.23
N SER A 2 34.58 11.65 -27.52
CA SER A 2 33.31 10.92 -27.41
C SER A 2 32.21 11.49 -26.51
N THR A 3 31.05 11.76 -27.12
CA THR A 3 29.73 11.70 -26.49
C THR A 3 29.41 10.25 -26.13
N LEU A 4 29.48 9.90 -24.84
CA LEU A 4 28.94 8.65 -24.31
C LEU A 4 27.48 8.85 -23.93
N ASN A 5 26.64 7.96 -24.46
CA ASN A 5 25.19 7.89 -24.28
C ASN A 5 24.75 8.06 -22.83
N GLY A 6 24.30 9.26 -22.47
CA GLY A 6 23.58 9.53 -21.23
C GLY A 6 22.45 10.49 -21.55
N ALA A 7 21.22 9.99 -21.57
CA ALA A 7 20.05 10.87 -21.58
C ALA A 7 20.14 11.78 -20.33
N PRO A 8 19.74 13.07 -20.42
CA PRO A 8 19.84 14.00 -19.31
C PRO A 8 19.11 13.48 -18.06
N ALA A 9 19.59 13.87 -16.87
CA ALA A 9 19.06 13.45 -15.56
C ALA A 9 17.53 13.65 -15.45
N ASP A 10 16.99 14.65 -16.17
CA ASP A 10 15.58 15.04 -16.19
C ASP A 10 14.79 14.48 -17.37
N THR A 11 15.24 13.39 -17.99
CA THR A 11 14.44 12.75 -19.06
C THR A 11 13.21 12.09 -18.43
N VAL A 12 12.12 12.86 -18.37
CA VAL A 12 10.76 12.38 -18.12
C VAL A 12 10.50 11.27 -19.14
N ALA A 13 10.19 10.06 -18.66
CA ALA A 13 9.83 8.97 -19.56
C ALA A 13 8.68 9.44 -20.46
N PRO A 14 8.73 9.22 -21.78
CA PRO A 14 7.69 9.70 -22.68
C PRO A 14 6.31 9.16 -22.25
N GLY A 15 5.42 10.09 -21.93
CA GLY A 15 3.95 10.03 -22.04
C GLY A 15 3.25 8.71 -21.73
N HIS A 16 3.39 8.17 -20.52
CA HIS A 16 2.32 7.29 -20.03
C HIS A 16 1.17 8.19 -19.57
N ALA A 17 0.16 8.33 -20.44
CA ALA A 17 -1.06 9.02 -20.07
C ALA A 17 -1.73 8.25 -18.91
N ASP A 18 -2.29 9.00 -17.97
CA ASP A 18 -3.08 8.41 -16.90
C ASP A 18 -4.22 7.58 -17.51
N THR A 19 -4.43 6.40 -16.96
CA THR A 19 -5.61 5.63 -17.28
C THR A 19 -6.75 6.16 -16.43
N SER A 20 -7.92 6.40 -17.03
CA SER A 20 -9.07 6.88 -16.27
C SER A 20 -10.40 6.37 -16.81
N VAL A 21 -11.38 6.30 -15.92
CA VAL A 21 -12.77 6.00 -16.23
C VAL A 21 -13.68 6.91 -15.42
N THR A 22 -14.78 7.36 -16.02
CA THR A 22 -15.80 8.15 -15.32
C THR A 22 -17.08 7.34 -15.18
N LYS A 23 -17.64 7.31 -13.97
CA LYS A 23 -18.92 6.66 -13.68
C LYS A 23 -19.77 7.54 -12.77
N GLY A 24 -20.89 8.01 -13.30
CA GLY A 24 -21.70 9.04 -12.63
C GLY A 24 -20.85 10.29 -12.39
N ASN A 25 -20.85 10.78 -11.15
CA ASN A 25 -20.07 11.94 -10.72
C ASN A 25 -18.63 11.60 -10.30
N PHE A 26 -18.23 10.34 -10.39
CA PHE A 26 -16.91 9.88 -9.97
C PHE A 26 -15.97 9.67 -11.16
N LYS A 27 -14.78 10.26 -11.09
CA LYS A 27 -13.66 10.00 -11.99
C LYS A 27 -12.62 9.18 -11.25
N ILE A 28 -12.24 8.04 -11.81
CA ILE A 28 -11.22 7.14 -11.30
C ILE A 28 -9.99 7.31 -12.19
N ILE A 29 -8.82 7.49 -11.57
CA ILE A 29 -7.55 7.76 -12.25
C ILE A 29 -6.50 6.82 -11.68
N THR A 30 -5.74 6.16 -12.55
CA THR A 30 -4.61 5.29 -12.20
C THR A 30 -3.39 5.66 -13.03
N ARG A 31 -2.22 5.69 -12.39
CA ARG A 31 -0.94 5.96 -13.01
C ARG A 31 0.05 4.86 -12.67
N LYS A 32 0.73 4.37 -13.70
CA LYS A 32 1.80 3.37 -13.61
C LYS A 32 3.00 3.86 -14.41
N LEU A 33 4.08 4.15 -13.71
CA LEU A 33 5.36 4.60 -14.19
C LEU A 33 6.46 3.68 -13.63
N PRO A 34 7.67 3.71 -14.21
CA PRO A 34 8.80 2.94 -13.69
C PRO A 34 9.19 3.35 -12.26
N ILE A 35 10.04 2.54 -11.63
CA ILE A 35 10.67 2.90 -10.35
C ILE A 35 11.45 4.22 -10.46
N LEU A 36 11.55 4.94 -9.34
CA LEU A 36 12.30 6.19 -9.28
C LEU A 36 13.78 5.97 -9.61
N LYS A 37 14.41 7.02 -10.14
CA LYS A 37 15.86 7.11 -10.35
C LYS A 37 16.54 7.73 -9.13
N ALA A 38 17.88 7.70 -9.11
CA ALA A 38 18.71 8.20 -8.00
C ALA A 38 18.31 9.60 -7.51
N GLY A 39 18.17 10.60 -8.40
CA GLY A 39 17.81 11.97 -8.01
C GLY A 39 16.48 12.07 -7.24
N PRO A 40 15.34 11.63 -7.81
CA PRO A 40 14.07 11.58 -7.08
C PRO A 40 14.10 10.73 -5.80
N ILE A 41 14.91 9.65 -5.74
CA ILE A 41 15.10 8.86 -4.51
C ILE A 41 15.81 9.68 -3.42
N GLU A 42 16.87 10.41 -3.77
CA GLU A 42 17.58 11.30 -2.84
C GLU A 42 16.63 12.37 -2.29
N GLU A 43 15.85 13.02 -3.16
CA GLU A 43 14.85 14.00 -2.72
C GLU A 43 13.79 13.41 -1.78
N MET A 44 13.28 12.21 -2.11
CA MET A 44 12.31 11.51 -1.29
C MET A 44 12.92 11.12 0.06
N THR A 45 14.17 10.66 0.08
CA THR A 45 14.92 10.32 1.30
C THR A 45 15.04 11.51 2.23
N ILE A 46 15.45 12.67 1.70
CA ILE A 46 15.59 13.91 2.47
C ILE A 46 14.24 14.33 3.06
N LYS A 47 13.17 14.28 2.26
CA LYS A 47 11.81 14.69 2.70
C LYS A 47 11.24 13.74 3.75
N LEU A 48 11.39 12.43 3.58
CA LEU A 48 10.84 11.42 4.49
C LEU A 48 11.70 11.24 5.75
N GLY A 49 13.02 11.45 5.65
CA GLY A 49 14.00 11.14 6.69
C GLY A 49 14.28 9.64 6.87
N ILE A 50 13.84 8.81 5.92
CA ILE A 50 14.11 7.37 5.84
C ILE A 50 14.47 7.01 4.40
N THR A 51 15.28 5.97 4.20
CA THR A 51 15.58 5.47 2.86
C THR A 51 14.35 4.75 2.28
N PRO A 52 13.86 5.12 1.09
CA PRO A 52 12.73 4.44 0.45
C PRO A 52 13.01 2.95 0.18
N PRO A 53 11.96 2.14 -0.03
CA PRO A 53 12.06 0.75 -0.51
C PRO A 53 12.90 0.60 -1.78
N GLU A 54 13.52 -0.57 -1.96
CA GLU A 54 14.34 -0.88 -3.14
C GLU A 54 13.59 -0.69 -4.47
N MET A 55 12.33 -1.12 -4.54
CA MET A 55 11.46 -0.92 -5.70
C MET A 55 10.39 0.13 -5.38
N ILE A 56 10.76 1.41 -5.46
CA ILE A 56 9.88 2.54 -5.19
C ILE A 56 9.26 3.11 -6.47
N PHE A 57 7.94 2.95 -6.63
CA PHE A 57 7.18 3.54 -7.74
C PHE A 57 6.60 4.90 -7.32
N GLY A 58 7.48 5.87 -7.07
CA GLY A 58 7.12 7.14 -6.45
C GLY A 58 6.11 7.99 -7.22
N ASP A 59 6.05 7.84 -8.55
CA ASP A 59 5.10 8.54 -9.40
C ASP A 59 3.80 7.77 -9.63
N ASN A 60 3.65 6.55 -9.09
CA ASN A 60 2.40 5.80 -9.20
C ASN A 60 1.32 6.39 -8.28
N LEU A 61 0.08 6.36 -8.76
CA LEU A 61 -1.07 6.76 -7.96
C LEU A 61 -2.34 6.03 -8.35
N THR A 62 -3.26 5.93 -7.40
CA THR A 62 -4.68 5.63 -7.65
C THR A 62 -5.52 6.71 -6.97
N ARG A 63 -6.44 7.33 -7.71
CA ARG A 63 -7.26 8.44 -7.24
C ARG A 63 -8.71 8.27 -7.65
N ILE A 64 -9.61 8.57 -6.71
CA ILE A 64 -11.05 8.64 -6.93
C ILE A 64 -11.48 10.08 -6.63
N GLU A 65 -12.07 10.75 -7.59
CA GLU A 65 -12.53 12.14 -7.49
C GLU A 65 -14.04 12.22 -7.68
N HIS A 66 -14.72 13.01 -6.86
CA HIS A 66 -16.10 13.38 -7.04
C HIS A 66 -16.19 14.79 -7.61
N ALA A 67 -16.50 14.91 -8.90
CA ALA A 67 -16.41 16.17 -9.63
C ALA A 67 -17.28 17.31 -9.05
N PRO A 68 -18.55 17.09 -8.64
CA PRO A 68 -19.40 18.16 -8.13
C PRO A 68 -18.93 18.76 -6.80
N SER A 69 -18.40 17.95 -5.88
CA SER A 69 -17.96 18.44 -4.56
C SER A 69 -16.48 18.80 -4.50
N GLY A 70 -15.70 18.42 -5.51
CA GLY A 70 -14.23 18.52 -5.48
C GLY A 70 -13.56 17.58 -4.49
N TRP A 71 -14.32 16.66 -3.87
CA TRP A 71 -13.77 15.67 -2.95
C TRP A 71 -12.93 14.64 -3.70
N TYR A 72 -11.87 14.16 -3.06
CA TYR A 72 -11.08 13.04 -3.58
C TYR A 72 -10.53 12.17 -2.47
N ILE A 73 -10.13 10.96 -2.85
CA ILE A 73 -9.20 10.13 -2.10
C ILE A 73 -8.11 9.64 -3.04
N GLU A 74 -6.86 9.80 -2.64
CA GLU A 74 -5.67 9.41 -3.40
C GLU A 74 -4.81 8.45 -2.58
N PHE A 75 -4.12 7.56 -3.28
CA PHE A 75 -3.10 6.69 -2.74
C PHE A 75 -1.83 6.83 -3.58
N ASN A 76 -0.75 7.25 -2.94
CA ASN A 76 0.59 7.39 -3.53
C ASN A 76 1.65 6.86 -2.55
N ALA A 77 2.86 6.60 -3.05
CA ALA A 77 3.92 6.00 -2.25
C ALA A 77 4.49 6.96 -1.19
N PHE A 78 4.59 8.26 -1.50
CA PHE A 78 5.18 9.26 -0.59
C PHE A 78 4.38 9.38 0.70
N ASP A 79 3.08 9.65 0.59
CA ASP A 79 2.19 9.84 1.74
C ASP A 79 2.09 8.54 2.56
N ALA A 80 2.16 7.39 1.89
CA ALA A 80 2.21 6.09 2.55
C ALA A 80 3.49 5.90 3.37
N LEU A 81 4.65 6.25 2.81
CA LEU A 81 5.94 6.14 3.49
C LEU A 81 6.12 7.18 4.60
N ASP A 82 5.47 8.35 4.48
CA ASP A 82 5.53 9.37 5.52
C ASP A 82 4.87 8.91 6.84
N ARG A 83 3.94 7.96 6.75
CA ARG A 83 3.27 7.30 7.88
C ARG A 83 4.06 6.16 8.52
N VAL A 84 5.20 5.76 7.93
CA VAL A 84 6.07 4.73 8.53
C VAL A 84 6.62 5.24 9.86
N ASP A 85 6.76 4.33 10.83
CA ASP A 85 7.31 4.70 12.14
C ASP A 85 8.81 5.04 12.03
N LYS A 86 9.13 6.30 12.34
CA LYS A 86 10.49 6.88 12.27
C LYS A 86 11.12 7.07 13.65
N THR A 87 10.51 6.55 14.72
CA THR A 87 11.09 6.58 16.07
C THR A 87 11.86 5.30 16.37
N GLY A 88 11.51 4.20 15.69
CA GLY A 88 12.01 2.88 16.00
C GLY A 88 11.41 2.30 17.27
N ASP A 89 10.40 2.92 17.89
CA ASP A 89 9.77 2.41 19.11
C ASP A 89 8.99 1.12 18.84
N LYS A 90 8.42 0.99 17.64
CA LYS A 90 7.83 -0.27 17.15
C LYS A 90 8.87 -1.20 16.53
N MET A 91 10.18 -0.93 16.67
CA MET A 91 11.20 -1.91 16.31
C MET A 91 10.81 -3.23 16.94
N PHE A 92 10.73 -4.26 16.10
CA PHE A 92 10.56 -5.62 16.54
C PHE A 92 11.64 -5.93 17.58
N LYS A 93 11.31 -5.86 18.87
CA LYS A 93 12.11 -6.42 19.98
C LYS A 93 12.01 -7.95 19.97
N VAL A 94 12.02 -8.54 18.79
CA VAL A 94 11.97 -9.99 18.61
C VAL A 94 13.41 -10.46 18.65
N SER A 95 13.68 -11.32 19.63
CA SER A 95 14.98 -11.76 20.14
C SER A 95 15.96 -12.36 19.12
N TYR A 96 15.56 -12.49 17.86
CA TYR A 96 16.34 -13.03 16.74
C TYR A 96 16.77 -11.97 15.72
N SER A 97 16.32 -10.72 15.84
CA SER A 97 16.54 -9.65 14.86
C SER A 97 17.88 -8.90 14.97
N LYS A 98 18.77 -9.25 15.92
CA LYS A 98 20.05 -8.52 16.07
C LYS A 98 20.93 -8.62 14.82
N GLU A 99 20.98 -9.77 14.17
CA GLU A 99 21.76 -9.97 12.94
C GLU A 99 21.10 -9.28 11.73
N TRP A 100 19.78 -9.37 11.58
CA TRP A 100 19.04 -8.65 10.54
C TRP A 100 19.17 -7.12 10.68
N GLN A 101 19.01 -6.61 11.91
CA GLN A 101 19.20 -5.20 12.22
C GLN A 101 20.64 -4.76 11.96
N GLN A 102 21.65 -5.56 12.34
CA GLN A 102 23.05 -5.27 12.05
C GLN A 102 23.35 -5.29 10.55
N ASN A 103 22.79 -6.22 9.79
CA ASN A 103 23.00 -6.30 8.34
C ASN A 103 22.36 -5.11 7.61
N ARG A 104 21.13 -4.74 7.98
CA ARG A 104 20.49 -3.52 7.48
C ARG A 104 21.32 -2.29 7.88
N GLN A 105 21.66 -2.14 9.15
CA GLN A 105 22.42 -0.99 9.62
C GLN A 105 23.77 -0.85 8.89
N LYS A 106 24.48 -1.96 8.62
CA LYS A 106 25.70 -1.97 7.79
C LYS A 106 25.45 -1.65 6.32
N GLN A 107 24.36 -2.15 5.72
CA GLN A 107 24.00 -1.84 4.32
C GLN A 107 23.75 -0.34 4.12
N PHE A 108 23.29 0.35 5.16
CA PHE A 108 22.98 1.77 5.13
C PHE A 108 24.00 2.65 5.89
N GLU A 109 25.08 2.08 6.44
CA GLU A 109 26.18 2.79 7.12
C GLU A 109 26.99 3.69 6.16
N ASP A 110 27.04 3.35 4.87
CA ASP A 110 27.69 4.14 3.83
C ASP A 110 26.87 5.37 3.39
N ILE A 111 25.59 5.48 3.80
CA ILE A 111 24.76 6.67 3.57
C ILE A 111 25.10 7.71 4.64
N LYS A 112 25.94 8.68 4.27
CA LYS A 112 26.42 9.77 5.16
C LYS A 112 25.35 10.77 5.61
N GLU A 113 24.09 10.60 5.23
CA GLU A 113 23.00 11.50 5.60
C GLU A 113 22.19 10.95 6.78
N VAL A 114 21.65 11.86 7.59
CA VAL A 114 20.99 11.57 8.88
C VAL A 114 19.67 10.83 8.65
N VAL A 115 19.75 9.53 8.38
CA VAL A 115 18.58 8.65 8.35
C VAL A 115 18.09 8.48 9.79
N LYS A 116 16.81 8.80 10.03
CA LYS A 116 16.20 8.57 11.34
C LYS A 116 16.20 7.07 11.64
N PRO A 117 16.37 6.64 12.90
CA PRO A 117 16.15 5.25 13.25
C PRO A 117 14.70 4.88 12.93
N PHE A 118 14.50 3.91 12.02
CA PHE A 118 13.18 3.39 11.66
C PHE A 118 13.20 1.86 11.65
N ASP A 119 12.02 1.24 11.62
CA ASP A 119 11.88 -0.21 11.83
C ASP A 119 12.21 -1.09 10.61
N TRP A 120 12.62 -0.49 9.48
CA TRP A 120 12.95 -1.14 8.19
C TRP A 120 11.84 -2.03 7.61
N SER A 121 10.63 -1.92 8.16
CA SER A 121 9.49 -2.76 7.77
C SER A 121 8.63 -2.11 6.69
N TYR A 122 8.80 -0.81 6.47
CA TYR A 122 7.97 0.03 5.59
C TYR A 122 6.46 -0.11 5.86
N SER A 123 6.11 -0.49 7.10
CA SER A 123 4.73 -0.68 7.52
C SER A 123 4.02 0.65 7.70
N THR A 124 2.91 0.81 6.99
CA THR A 124 2.14 2.06 6.95
C THR A 124 0.71 1.85 7.43
N ASP A 125 0.16 2.78 8.23
CA ASP A 125 -1.26 2.83 8.58
C ASP A 125 -2.04 3.78 7.65
N TYR A 126 -1.45 4.12 6.50
CA TYR A 126 -2.01 5.04 5.53
C TYR A 126 -3.36 4.57 5.00
N THR A 127 -4.37 5.43 5.18
CA THR A 127 -5.77 5.18 4.76
C THR A 127 -6.20 6.07 3.59
N GLY A 128 -5.23 6.62 2.85
CA GLY A 128 -5.45 7.50 1.71
C GLY A 128 -5.45 8.99 2.09
N SER A 129 -5.00 9.81 1.15
CA SER A 129 -4.97 11.27 1.26
C SER A 129 -6.28 11.86 0.78
N THR A 130 -6.91 12.69 1.62
CA THR A 130 -8.21 13.33 1.35
C THR A 130 -8.13 14.83 1.59
N PRO A 131 -9.01 15.65 0.99
CA PRO A 131 -9.08 17.06 1.34
C PRO A 131 -9.46 17.24 2.82
N PRO A 132 -9.12 18.40 3.43
CA PRO A 132 -9.46 18.70 4.82
C PRO A 132 -10.97 18.95 5.03
N THR A 133 -11.69 19.29 3.96
CA THR A 133 -13.15 19.45 3.94
C THR A 133 -13.81 18.13 3.54
N LEU A 134 -15.08 17.93 3.94
CA LEU A 134 -15.82 16.69 3.68
C LEU A 134 -15.08 15.45 4.22
N ALA A 135 -14.67 15.53 5.49
CA ALA A 135 -13.94 14.47 6.16
C ALA A 135 -14.85 13.26 6.47
N PHE A 136 -14.27 12.07 6.34
CA PHE A 136 -14.87 10.82 6.80
C PHE A 136 -15.31 10.90 8.26
N GLN A 137 -16.47 10.33 8.57
CA GLN A 137 -16.99 10.19 9.92
C GLN A 137 -16.95 8.72 10.35
N PRO A 138 -16.65 8.41 11.63
CA PRO A 138 -16.74 7.06 12.15
C PRO A 138 -18.12 6.45 11.86
N SER A 139 -18.15 5.18 11.43
CA SER A 139 -19.37 4.48 11.07
C SER A 139 -19.31 3.03 11.49
N GLU A 140 -20.48 2.45 11.75
CA GLU A 140 -20.66 1.03 12.01
C GLU A 140 -21.22 0.27 10.79
N SER A 141 -21.56 0.98 9.71
CA SER A 141 -22.18 0.39 8.51
C SER A 141 -21.13 -0.24 7.59
N PRO A 142 -21.01 -1.58 7.54
CA PRO A 142 -19.93 -2.24 6.83
C PRO A 142 -20.10 -2.13 5.32
N ILE A 143 -19.02 -2.36 4.58
CA ILE A 143 -19.08 -2.49 3.13
C ILE A 143 -20.03 -3.66 2.77
N PRO A 144 -21.00 -3.47 1.87
CA PRO A 144 -21.96 -4.51 1.50
C PRO A 144 -21.32 -5.57 0.60
N LEU A 145 -20.51 -6.45 1.18
CA LEU A 145 -19.74 -7.48 0.47
C LEU A 145 -20.61 -8.42 -0.38
N GLU A 146 -21.86 -8.66 0.00
CA GLU A 146 -22.80 -9.48 -0.77
C GLU A 146 -23.10 -8.89 -2.16
N LEU A 147 -23.09 -7.55 -2.28
CA LEU A 147 -23.25 -6.89 -3.58
C LEU A 147 -22.00 -7.02 -4.46
N LEU A 148 -20.83 -7.23 -3.85
CA LEU A 148 -19.55 -7.39 -4.53
C LEU A 148 -19.28 -8.85 -4.96
N LYS A 149 -20.00 -9.82 -4.39
CA LYS A 149 -19.97 -11.23 -4.82
C LYS A 149 -20.83 -11.50 -6.06
N ARG A 150 -21.69 -10.55 -6.45
CA ARG A 150 -22.49 -10.64 -7.67
C ARG A 150 -21.56 -10.67 -8.88
N PRO A 151 -21.88 -11.46 -9.93
CA PRO A 151 -21.11 -11.52 -11.16
C PRO A 151 -21.39 -10.30 -12.06
N ASP A 152 -21.31 -9.10 -11.50
CA ASP A 152 -21.47 -7.86 -12.27
C ASP A 152 -20.28 -7.67 -13.22
N PRO A 153 -20.50 -7.18 -14.46
CA PRO A 153 -19.42 -6.94 -15.39
C PRO A 153 -18.46 -5.89 -14.84
N ILE A 154 -17.16 -6.15 -14.95
CA ILE A 154 -16.12 -5.19 -14.56
C ILE A 154 -15.90 -4.25 -15.74
N HIS A 155 -16.34 -3.00 -15.61
CA HIS A 155 -16.13 -1.97 -16.63
C HIS A 155 -14.70 -1.42 -16.60
N PHE A 156 -14.06 -1.44 -15.43
CA PHE A 156 -12.68 -0.99 -15.28
C PHE A 156 -11.99 -1.78 -14.18
N PHE A 157 -10.76 -2.19 -14.46
CA PHE A 157 -9.88 -2.88 -13.54
C PHE A 157 -8.47 -2.32 -13.69
N ASP A 158 -7.82 -2.04 -12.58
CA ASP A 158 -6.39 -1.80 -12.58
C ASP A 158 -5.75 -2.26 -11.28
N GLU A 159 -4.46 -2.55 -11.35
CA GLU A 159 -3.61 -2.91 -10.22
C GLU A 159 -2.31 -2.10 -10.31
N VAL A 160 -2.07 -1.28 -9.29
CA VAL A 160 -1.00 -0.29 -9.23
C VAL A 160 -0.10 -0.61 -8.03
N MET A 161 1.15 -0.98 -8.30
CA MET A 161 2.16 -1.16 -7.25
C MET A 161 2.66 0.22 -6.80
N LEU A 162 2.77 0.47 -5.49
CA LEU A 162 3.32 1.72 -4.95
C LEU A 162 4.78 1.54 -4.52
N TYR A 163 5.07 0.46 -3.80
CA TYR A 163 6.44 0.07 -3.49
C TYR A 163 6.56 -1.41 -3.13
N GLU A 164 7.77 -1.94 -3.26
CA GLU A 164 8.15 -3.29 -2.86
C GLU A 164 9.60 -3.30 -2.33
N ASP A 165 9.89 -4.19 -1.37
CA ASP A 165 11.20 -4.40 -0.77
C ASP A 165 11.36 -5.87 -0.37
N GLU A 166 12.54 -6.45 -0.57
CA GLU A 166 12.82 -7.86 -0.22
C GLU A 166 13.36 -8.02 1.22
N LEU A 167 13.36 -6.94 2.00
CA LEU A 167 13.80 -6.92 3.40
C LEU A 167 15.23 -7.44 3.59
N ALA A 168 16.12 -7.16 2.62
CA ALA A 168 17.46 -7.73 2.49
C ALA A 168 17.42 -9.28 2.47
N ASP A 169 16.65 -9.86 1.56
CA ASP A 169 16.42 -11.30 1.37
C ASP A 169 15.75 -12.03 2.55
N ASN A 170 15.24 -11.30 3.55
CA ASN A 170 14.57 -11.89 4.72
C ASN A 170 13.04 -11.88 4.62
N GLY A 171 12.49 -11.57 3.45
CA GLY A 171 11.07 -11.63 3.25
C GLY A 171 10.58 -10.73 2.13
N ILE A 172 9.46 -10.07 2.36
CA ILE A 172 8.89 -9.10 1.43
C ILE A 172 8.04 -8.08 2.18
N ALA A 173 8.11 -6.82 1.76
CA ALA A 173 7.14 -5.78 2.10
C ALA A 173 6.65 -5.15 0.80
N MET A 174 5.34 -5.05 0.60
CA MET A 174 4.75 -4.46 -0.60
C MET A 174 3.50 -3.66 -0.27
N LEU A 175 3.28 -2.58 -1.00
CA LEU A 175 2.04 -1.80 -0.97
C LEU A 175 1.49 -1.67 -2.39
N SER A 176 0.25 -2.11 -2.60
CA SER A 176 -0.42 -2.02 -3.91
C SER A 176 -1.88 -1.58 -3.78
N CYS A 177 -2.41 -1.01 -4.86
CA CYS A 177 -3.79 -0.59 -5.03
C CYS A 177 -4.45 -1.44 -6.12
N LYS A 178 -5.60 -2.03 -5.84
CA LYS A 178 -6.38 -2.85 -6.78
C LYS A 178 -7.81 -2.34 -6.85
N ILE A 179 -8.22 -1.85 -8.01
CA ILE A 179 -9.53 -1.23 -8.21
C ILE A 179 -10.40 -2.01 -9.17
N ARG A 180 -11.69 -2.15 -8.83
CA ARG A 180 -12.73 -2.74 -9.67
C ARG A 180 -13.91 -1.79 -9.73
N VAL A 181 -14.30 -1.39 -10.94
CA VAL A 181 -15.49 -0.55 -11.19
C VAL A 181 -16.54 -1.39 -11.89
N MET A 182 -17.71 -1.49 -11.27
CA MET A 182 -18.91 -2.15 -11.77
C MET A 182 -19.96 -1.10 -12.19
N PRO A 183 -21.12 -1.48 -12.76
CA PRO A 183 -22.11 -0.52 -13.21
C PRO A 183 -22.64 0.44 -12.11
N ALA A 184 -22.88 -0.08 -10.90
CA ALA A 184 -23.49 0.69 -9.81
C ALA A 184 -22.50 1.13 -8.72
N ARG A 185 -21.36 0.47 -8.62
CA ARG A 185 -20.43 0.62 -7.50
C ARG A 185 -18.98 0.43 -7.93
N LEU A 186 -18.03 0.86 -7.11
CA LEU A 186 -16.64 0.42 -7.19
C LEU A 186 -16.15 -0.11 -5.85
N LEU A 187 -15.08 -0.90 -5.93
CA LEU A 187 -14.27 -1.29 -4.77
C LEU A 187 -12.79 -1.09 -5.11
N LEU A 188 -12.10 -0.35 -4.25
CA LEU A 188 -10.66 -0.24 -4.21
C LEU A 188 -10.16 -0.98 -2.97
N LEU A 189 -9.18 -1.86 -3.15
CA LEU A 189 -8.40 -2.47 -2.08
C LEU A 189 -6.98 -1.94 -2.16
N VAL A 190 -6.54 -1.25 -1.11
CA VAL A 190 -5.14 -0.90 -0.91
C VAL A 190 -4.60 -1.83 0.16
N ARG A 191 -3.55 -2.58 -0.17
CA ARG A 191 -3.00 -3.60 0.71
C ARG A 191 -1.52 -3.37 0.90
N PHE A 192 -1.13 -3.12 2.14
CA PHE A 192 0.22 -3.39 2.61
C PHE A 192 0.31 -4.86 3.03
N PHE A 193 1.23 -5.61 2.44
CA PHE A 193 1.55 -6.97 2.85
C PHE A 193 3.02 -7.06 3.21
N MET A 194 3.30 -7.63 4.37
CA MET A 194 4.65 -7.93 4.80
C MET A 194 4.74 -9.33 5.37
N ARG A 195 5.76 -10.05 4.92
CA ARG A 195 6.25 -11.28 5.53
C ARG A 195 7.70 -11.03 5.87
N LEU A 196 8.03 -11.09 7.14
CA LEU A 196 9.40 -11.20 7.60
C LEU A 196 9.61 -12.64 8.05
N ASP A 197 10.42 -13.38 7.31
CA ASP A 197 10.59 -14.82 7.48
C ASP A 197 11.05 -15.15 8.90
N ASP A 198 10.46 -16.20 9.48
CA ASP A 198 10.64 -16.65 10.87
C ASP A 198 10.28 -15.62 11.97
N VAL A 199 9.77 -14.42 11.60
CA VAL A 199 9.41 -13.37 12.55
C VAL A 199 7.90 -13.12 12.58
N VAL A 200 7.33 -12.53 11.53
CA VAL A 200 5.95 -12.01 11.57
C VAL A 200 5.32 -11.91 10.19
N PHE A 201 4.01 -12.07 10.15
CA PHE A 201 3.16 -11.64 9.04
C PHE A 201 2.35 -10.41 9.42
N ARG A 202 2.27 -9.44 8.52
CA ARG A 202 1.48 -8.23 8.68
C ARG A 202 0.71 -7.94 7.40
N ILE A 203 -0.60 -7.71 7.52
CA ILE A 203 -1.47 -7.27 6.43
C ILE A 203 -2.22 -6.03 6.90
N ARG A 204 -2.16 -4.95 6.14
CA ARG A 204 -2.99 -3.77 6.39
C ARG A 204 -3.77 -3.46 5.13
N ASP A 205 -5.09 -3.60 5.23
CA ASP A 205 -6.01 -3.36 4.13
C ASP A 205 -6.79 -2.08 4.39
N THR A 206 -6.77 -1.16 3.43
CA THR A 206 -7.72 -0.05 3.30
C THR A 206 -8.65 -0.36 2.13
N ARG A 207 -9.92 -0.63 2.42
CA ARG A 207 -10.96 -0.79 1.41
C ARG A 207 -11.75 0.50 1.26
N VAL A 208 -11.90 0.97 0.03
CA VAL A 208 -12.77 2.10 -0.31
C VAL A 208 -13.87 1.59 -1.22
N TYR A 209 -15.10 1.74 -0.77
CA TYR A 209 -16.31 1.39 -1.50
C TYR A 209 -17.05 2.67 -1.87
N VAL A 210 -17.54 2.75 -3.10
CA VAL A 210 -18.42 3.84 -3.53
C VAL A 210 -19.66 3.25 -4.17
N GLU A 211 -20.84 3.69 -3.72
CA GLU A 211 -22.12 3.46 -4.40
C GLU A 211 -22.46 4.70 -5.22
N PHE A 212 -22.48 4.57 -6.55
CA PHE A 212 -22.61 5.74 -7.43
C PHE A 212 -23.99 6.38 -7.35
N GLY A 213 -25.03 5.59 -7.07
CA GLY A 213 -26.40 6.10 -7.00
C GLY A 213 -26.68 6.94 -5.76
N THR A 214 -26.10 6.57 -4.61
CA THR A 214 -26.28 7.28 -3.33
C THR A 214 -25.16 8.26 -3.03
N GLU A 215 -24.08 8.22 -3.80
CA GLU A 215 -22.84 8.99 -3.59
C GLU A 215 -22.27 8.79 -2.17
N GLU A 216 -22.50 7.60 -1.62
CA GLU A 216 -21.92 7.15 -0.36
C GLU A 216 -20.54 6.53 -0.60
N VAL A 217 -19.58 6.99 0.18
CA VAL A 217 -18.21 6.46 0.22
C VAL A 217 -17.99 5.82 1.58
N ILE A 218 -17.61 4.56 1.60
CA ILE A 218 -17.26 3.83 2.82
C ILE A 218 -15.77 3.49 2.76
N ARG A 219 -15.05 3.77 3.84
CA ARG A 219 -13.65 3.39 4.04
C ARG A 219 -13.54 2.45 5.23
N GLU A 220 -13.08 1.24 4.99
CA GLU A 220 -12.77 0.25 6.04
C GLU A 220 -11.26 0.04 6.09
N TYR A 221 -10.67 0.19 7.26
CA TYR A 221 -9.28 -0.19 7.52
C TYR A 221 -9.24 -1.40 8.44
N THR A 222 -8.38 -2.37 8.10
CA THR A 222 -8.09 -3.52 8.95
C THR A 222 -6.60 -3.79 9.00
N ALA A 223 -6.03 -3.88 10.21
CA ALA A 223 -4.68 -4.39 10.43
C ALA A 223 -4.75 -5.81 10.99
N ARG A 224 -3.94 -6.70 10.42
CA ARG A 224 -3.79 -8.09 10.82
C ARG A 224 -2.32 -8.36 11.09
N GLU A 225 -2.04 -9.08 12.17
CA GLU A 225 -0.68 -9.43 12.54
C GLU A 225 -0.64 -10.78 13.27
N ALA A 226 0.36 -11.61 12.96
CA ALA A 226 0.64 -12.84 13.70
C ALA A 226 2.12 -13.23 13.60
N PRO A 227 2.69 -13.87 14.63
CA PRO A 227 4.01 -14.47 14.54
C PRO A 227 4.09 -15.53 13.43
N TYR A 228 5.21 -15.56 12.71
CA TYR A 228 5.41 -16.46 11.56
C TYR A 228 5.17 -17.92 11.92
N GLU A 229 5.78 -18.38 13.01
CA GLU A 229 5.72 -19.76 13.47
C GLU A 229 4.32 -20.20 13.92
N GLU A 230 3.50 -19.30 14.43
CA GLU A 230 2.11 -19.62 14.79
C GLU A 230 1.27 -19.89 13.55
N VAL A 231 1.41 -19.05 12.52
CA VAL A 231 0.72 -19.24 11.23
C VAL A 231 1.20 -20.52 10.55
N ARG A 232 2.52 -20.75 10.53
CA ARG A 232 3.12 -21.98 9.97
C ARG A 232 2.58 -23.23 10.65
N LYS A 233 2.54 -23.28 11.99
CA LYS A 233 2.00 -24.42 12.75
C LYS A 233 0.51 -24.61 12.53
N LYS A 234 -0.27 -23.54 12.43
CA LYS A 234 -1.71 -23.59 12.14
C LYS A 234 -2.01 -24.16 10.76
N LEU A 235 -1.11 -23.97 9.81
CA LEU A 235 -1.19 -24.52 8.45
C LEU A 235 -0.59 -25.92 8.33
N ALA A 236 0.32 -26.31 9.23
CA ALA A 236 0.91 -27.63 9.27
C ALA A 236 -0.18 -28.71 9.46
N GLY A 237 -0.25 -29.66 8.52
CA GLY A 237 -1.26 -30.72 8.49
C GLY A 237 -2.35 -30.55 7.44
N ARG A 238 -2.36 -29.44 6.68
CA ARG A 238 -3.19 -29.31 5.48
C ARG A 238 -2.54 -30.02 4.29
N LYS A 239 -3.36 -30.54 3.38
CA LYS A 239 -2.90 -31.13 2.11
C LYS A 239 -2.37 -30.09 1.11
N GLU A 240 -2.66 -28.82 1.35
CA GLU A 240 -2.24 -27.71 0.50
C GLU A 240 -0.80 -27.28 0.81
N ASP A 241 -0.13 -26.71 -0.19
CA ASP A 241 1.19 -26.12 -0.04
C ASP A 241 1.14 -24.93 0.93
N VAL A 242 1.71 -25.13 2.13
CA VAL A 242 1.79 -24.14 3.21
C VAL A 242 2.54 -22.88 2.76
N LEU A 243 3.62 -23.04 1.98
CA LEU A 243 4.41 -21.91 1.50
C LEU A 243 3.62 -21.10 0.46
N ALA A 244 2.82 -21.76 -0.38
CA ALA A 244 1.94 -21.08 -1.31
C ALA A 244 0.87 -20.24 -0.57
N ILE A 245 0.33 -20.71 0.55
CA ILE A 245 -0.59 -19.92 1.39
C ILE A 245 0.14 -18.72 2.01
N MET A 246 1.34 -18.92 2.55
CA MET A 246 2.13 -17.87 3.21
C MET A 246 2.64 -16.78 2.24
N ARG A 247 2.62 -17.04 0.93
CA ARG A 247 2.96 -16.07 -0.12
C ARG A 247 1.73 -15.36 -0.72
N ASP A 248 0.52 -15.87 -0.50
CA ASP A 248 -0.71 -15.27 -1.01
C ASP A 248 -1.44 -14.51 0.10
N PRO A 249 -1.40 -13.16 0.11
CA PRO A 249 -2.03 -12.39 1.16
C PRO A 249 -3.56 -12.56 1.23
N ASN A 250 -4.22 -12.96 0.14
CA ASN A 250 -5.67 -13.20 0.17
C ASN A 250 -6.00 -14.45 1.00
N ARG A 251 -5.26 -15.53 0.77
CA ARG A 251 -5.42 -16.80 1.51
C ARG A 251 -4.91 -16.66 2.93
N LEU A 252 -3.77 -16.00 3.10
CA LEU A 252 -3.14 -15.80 4.40
C LEU A 252 -4.01 -14.97 5.36
N ALA A 253 -4.75 -13.98 4.87
CA ALA A 253 -5.62 -13.13 5.69
C ALA A 253 -6.67 -13.92 6.48
N GLU A 254 -7.09 -15.10 6.02
CA GLU A 254 -8.02 -15.99 6.73
C GLU A 254 -7.40 -16.67 7.96
N HIS A 255 -6.07 -16.60 8.10
CA HIS A 255 -5.32 -17.29 9.14
C HIS A 255 -4.70 -16.36 10.17
N ILE A 256 -4.65 -15.06 9.87
CA ILE A 256 -4.08 -14.02 10.73
C ILE A 256 -5.22 -13.23 11.41
N PRO A 257 -5.17 -13.04 12.74
CA PRO A 257 -6.18 -12.28 13.48
C PRO A 257 -6.14 -10.79 13.10
N ILE A 258 -7.30 -10.14 13.22
CA ILE A 258 -7.41 -8.68 13.13
C ILE A 258 -6.98 -8.10 14.49
N VAL A 259 -6.00 -7.20 14.48
CA VAL A 259 -5.50 -6.49 15.67
C VAL A 259 -6.03 -5.06 15.75
N GLU A 260 -6.44 -4.49 14.62
CA GLU A 260 -7.05 -3.17 14.54
C GLU A 260 -8.10 -3.13 13.43
N LYS A 261 -9.21 -2.45 13.69
CA LYS A 261 -10.25 -2.20 12.70
C LYS A 261 -10.83 -0.81 12.89
N SER A 262 -11.00 -0.08 11.80
CA SER A 262 -11.79 1.14 11.77
C SER A 262 -12.66 1.19 10.54
N LEU A 263 -13.78 1.88 10.66
CA LEU A 263 -14.77 2.01 9.61
C LEU A 263 -15.29 3.44 9.65
N ALA A 264 -15.34 4.05 8.49
CA ALA A 264 -15.78 5.41 8.34
C ALA A 264 -16.58 5.56 7.05
N ASN A 265 -17.52 6.48 7.02
CA ASN A 265 -18.26 6.81 5.81
C ASN A 265 -18.30 8.31 5.57
N LEU A 266 -18.67 8.65 4.35
CA LEU A 266 -18.87 10.00 3.90
C LEU A 266 -19.98 9.96 2.86
N LYS A 267 -20.95 10.85 3.00
CA LYS A 267 -21.97 11.05 1.98
C LYS A 267 -21.69 12.38 1.29
N LEU A 268 -21.52 12.34 -0.02
CA LEU A 268 -21.16 13.53 -0.80
C LEU A 268 -22.39 14.34 -1.22
N ARG A 269 -23.61 13.83 -0.96
CA ARG A 269 -24.89 14.49 -1.25
C ARG A 269 -26.04 14.04 -0.35
#